data_AF-A0AAQ0U9L9-F1
#
_entry.id   AF-A0AAQ0U9L9-F1
#
_cell.length_a   1.000
_cell.length_b   1.000
_cell.length_c   1.000
_cell.angle_alpha   90.00
_cell.angle_beta   90.00
_cell.angle_gamma   90.00
#
_symmetry.space_group_name_H-M   'P 1'
#
loop_
_entity.id
_entity.type
_entity.pdbx_description
1 polymer ?
#
loop_
_entity_poly.entity_id
_entity_poly.type
_entity_poly.pdbx_seq_one_letter_code
_entity_poly.pdbx_strand_id
1 'polypeptide(L)'
;MRAAVPPPTVLACAVDPQSWDLDEGSYRAGVDAQAECFRCPRLADCRKELSSMVAAGTPPRSMIWAGVPFSHRGRPITSDAVWRSYYRRVDGHRGTSRGSAA
;
A
#
# COMPACT_ATOMS: atom_id res chain seq x y z
N MET A 1 -15.62 -34.03 -7.58
CA MET A 1 -15.01 -33.83 -6.26
C MET A 1 -14.93 -32.33 -6.03
N ARG A 2 -15.72 -31.78 -5.10
CA ARG A 2 -15.70 -30.33 -4.80
C ARG A 2 -14.44 -30.04 -3.98
N ALA A 3 -13.57 -29.18 -4.49
CA ALA A 3 -12.44 -28.66 -3.73
C ALA A 3 -12.97 -27.92 -2.49
N ALA A 4 -12.40 -28.23 -1.32
CA ALA A 4 -12.72 -27.55 -0.08
C ALA A 4 -12.36 -26.07 -0.18
N VAL A 5 -13.29 -25.18 0.20
CA VAL A 5 -13.04 -23.74 0.33
C VAL A 5 -12.09 -23.55 1.52
N PRO A 6 -10.92 -22.91 1.36
CA PRO A 6 -9.99 -22.68 2.46
C PRO A 6 -10.62 -21.76 3.52
N PRO A 7 -10.22 -21.87 4.80
CA PRO A 7 -10.81 -21.09 5.89
C PRO A 7 -10.57 -19.58 5.68
N PRO A 8 -11.56 -18.70 5.93
CA PRO A 8 -11.44 -17.29 5.61
C PRO A 8 -10.85 -16.53 6.80
N THR A 9 -9.55 -16.27 6.88
CA THR A 9 -9.08 -15.32 7.93
C THR A 9 -7.68 -14.73 7.85
N VAL A 10 -6.79 -15.12 6.93
CA VAL A 10 -5.46 -14.47 6.84
C VAL A 10 -5.47 -13.50 5.66
N LEU A 11 -5.50 -12.20 5.97
CA LEU A 11 -5.47 -11.14 4.96
C LEU A 11 -4.06 -11.06 4.36
N ALA A 12 -3.94 -10.95 3.04
CA ALA A 12 -2.65 -10.84 2.37
C ALA A 12 -1.78 -9.71 2.96
N CYS A 13 -2.39 -8.56 3.25
CA CYS A 13 -1.72 -7.42 3.88
C CYS A 13 -1.23 -7.68 5.31
N ALA A 14 -1.79 -8.67 6.01
CA ALA A 14 -1.34 -9.09 7.33
C ALA A 14 -0.22 -10.14 7.25
N VAL A 15 -0.14 -10.91 6.16
CA VAL A 15 0.93 -11.90 5.93
C VAL A 15 2.26 -11.21 5.69
N ASP A 16 2.26 -10.20 4.81
CA ASP A 16 3.48 -9.49 4.43
C ASP A 16 3.24 -7.98 4.33
N PRO A 17 3.20 -7.24 5.44
CA PRO A 17 2.91 -5.80 5.41
C PRO A 17 3.86 -4.98 4.52
N GLN A 18 5.09 -5.46 4.28
CA GLN A 18 6.10 -4.75 3.49
C GLN A 18 5.73 -4.66 2.01
N SER A 19 5.01 -5.64 1.46
CA SER A 19 4.51 -5.57 0.07
C SER A 19 3.46 -4.47 -0.16
N TRP A 20 2.94 -3.84 0.91
CA TRP A 20 2.01 -2.70 0.85
C TRP A 20 2.71 -1.37 1.12
N ASP A 21 3.99 -1.40 1.49
CA ASP A 21 4.83 -0.23 1.72
C ASP A 21 5.30 0.36 0.37
N LEU A 22 5.00 1.64 0.16
CA LEU A 22 5.38 2.35 -1.07
C LEU A 22 6.87 2.72 -1.10
N ASP A 23 7.55 2.69 0.04
CA ASP A 23 8.96 3.04 0.19
C ASP A 23 9.89 1.85 0.01
N GLU A 24 9.38 0.61 0.02
CA GLU A 24 10.15 -0.62 -0.22
C GLU A 24 9.94 -1.23 -1.62
N GLY A 25 8.70 -1.23 -2.13
CA GLY A 25 8.34 -1.86 -3.40
C GLY A 25 8.75 -1.06 -4.65
N SER A 26 8.55 -1.66 -5.83
CA SER A 26 8.55 -0.94 -7.11
C SER A 26 7.15 -0.41 -7.43
N TYR A 27 7.03 0.50 -8.41
CA TYR A 27 5.71 0.95 -8.89
C TYR A 27 4.79 -0.21 -9.30
N ARG A 28 5.33 -1.23 -9.98
CA ARG A 28 4.55 -2.41 -10.37
C ARG A 28 4.05 -3.18 -9.15
N ALA A 29 4.92 -3.39 -8.15
CA ALA A 29 4.52 -4.06 -6.92
C ALA A 29 3.40 -3.29 -6.18
N GLY A 30 3.48 -1.95 -6.17
CA GLY A 30 2.41 -1.11 -5.62
C GLY A 30 1.07 -1.26 -6.35
N VAL A 31 1.09 -1.30 -7.69
CA VAL A 31 -0.13 -1.55 -8.49
C VAL A 31 -0.72 -2.92 -8.21
N ASP A 32 0.12 -3.96 -8.13
CA ASP A 32 -0.32 -5.33 -7.83
C ASP A 32 -0.91 -5.44 -6.41
N ALA A 33 -0.27 -4.80 -5.42
CA ALA A 33 -0.76 -4.74 -4.04
C ALA A 33 -2.08 -3.97 -3.91
N GLN A 34 -2.28 -2.89 -4.68
CA GLN A 34 -3.55 -2.18 -4.74
C GLN A 34 -4.66 -3.06 -5.35
N ALA A 35 -4.35 -3.76 -6.44
CA ALA A 35 -5.30 -4.69 -7.06
C ALA A 35 -5.67 -5.85 -6.12
N GLU A 36 -4.74 -6.34 -5.32
CA GLU A 36 -4.99 -7.33 -4.26
C GLU A 36 -5.88 -6.74 -3.14
N CYS A 37 -5.62 -5.49 -2.74
CA CYS A 37 -6.44 -4.80 -1.75
C CYS A 37 -7.91 -4.68 -2.20
N PHE A 38 -8.16 -4.42 -3.49
CA PHE A 38 -9.52 -4.39 -4.02
C PHE A 38 -10.23 -5.76 -4.07
N ARG A 39 -9.47 -6.85 -4.05
CA ARG A 39 -9.99 -8.23 -3.97
C ARG A 39 -10.20 -8.71 -2.53
N CYS A 40 -9.77 -7.92 -1.54
CA CYS A 40 -9.87 -8.27 -0.13
C CYS A 40 -11.34 -8.28 0.36
N PRO A 41 -11.81 -9.36 1.01
CA PRO A 41 -13.18 -9.44 1.52
C PRO A 41 -13.47 -8.43 2.65
N ARG A 42 -12.44 -7.89 3.32
CA ARG A 42 -12.57 -6.86 4.36
C ARG A 42 -12.49 -5.42 3.83
N LEU A 43 -12.45 -5.20 2.51
CA LEU A 43 -12.25 -3.87 1.93
C LEU A 43 -13.22 -2.81 2.48
N ALA A 44 -14.50 -3.17 2.67
CA ALA A 44 -15.50 -2.25 3.21
C ALA A 44 -15.19 -1.82 4.65
N ASP A 45 -14.70 -2.72 5.50
CA ASP A 45 -14.34 -2.39 6.87
C ASP A 45 -13.01 -1.62 6.92
N CYS A 46 -12.02 -1.99 6.11
CA CYS A 46 -10.79 -1.22 5.97
C CYS A 46 -11.05 0.23 5.53
N ARG A 47 -12.09 0.47 4.71
CA ARG A 47 -12.52 1.83 4.33
C ARG A 47 -13.12 2.60 5.50
N LYS A 48 -13.92 1.95 6.36
CA LYS A 48 -14.43 2.59 7.59
C LYS A 48 -13.29 2.92 8.55
N GLU A 49 -12.37 1.99 8.76
CA GLU A 49 -11.17 2.19 9.56
C GLU A 49 -10.34 3.36 8.99
N LEU A 50 -10.18 3.44 7.67
CA LEU A 50 -9.51 4.56 7.01
C LEU A 50 -10.19 5.90 7.28
N SER A 51 -11.51 5.97 7.14
CA SER A 51 -12.27 7.20 7.44
C SER A 51 -12.07 7.63 8.89
N SER A 52 -12.09 6.70 9.84
CA SER A 52 -11.82 6.99 11.26
C SER A 52 -10.40 7.51 11.49
N MET A 53 -9.38 6.90 10.88
CA MET A 53 -7.99 7.36 10.96
C MET A 53 -7.81 8.77 10.40
N VAL A 54 -8.38 9.06 9.23
CA VAL A 54 -8.32 10.40 8.61
C VAL A 54 -9.03 11.43 9.48
N ALA A 55 -10.21 11.11 10.01
CA ALA A 55 -10.95 12.00 10.91
C ALA A 55 -10.20 12.28 12.22
N ALA A 56 -9.45 11.29 12.73
CA ALA A 56 -8.61 11.43 13.91
C ALA A 56 -7.27 12.15 13.64
N GLY A 57 -6.99 12.55 12.39
CA GLY A 57 -5.73 13.20 12.02
C GLY A 57 -4.53 12.26 11.97
N THR A 58 -4.75 10.95 11.90
CA THR A 58 -3.72 9.89 11.86
C THR A 58 -3.78 9.06 10.57
N PRO A 59 -3.71 9.68 9.37
CA PRO A 59 -3.80 8.94 8.12
C PRO A 59 -2.62 7.95 7.95
N PRO A 60 -2.81 6.84 7.21
CA PRO A 60 -1.71 5.97 6.80
C PRO A 60 -0.64 6.76 6.05
N ARG A 61 0.63 6.36 6.18
CA ARG A 61 1.77 7.02 5.53
C ARG A 61 2.62 5.99 4.81
N SER A 62 3.09 6.35 3.61
CA SER A 62 3.95 5.51 2.77
C SER A 62 3.41 4.11 2.51
N MET A 63 2.08 3.93 2.45
CA MET A 63 1.51 2.60 2.26
C MET A 63 0.20 2.62 1.50
N ILE A 64 -0.22 1.45 1.01
CA ILE A 64 -1.56 1.23 0.47
C ILE A 64 -2.48 0.80 1.60
N TRP A 65 -3.57 1.55 1.80
CA TRP A 65 -4.60 1.22 2.76
C TRP A 65 -5.99 1.29 2.12
N ALA A 66 -6.80 0.24 2.28
CA ALA A 66 -8.15 0.15 1.73
C ALA A 66 -8.25 0.49 0.22
N GLY A 67 -7.22 0.12 -0.55
CA GLY A 67 -7.09 0.38 -1.98
C GLY A 67 -6.59 1.79 -2.33
N VAL A 68 -6.20 2.59 -1.34
CA VAL A 68 -5.71 3.95 -1.53
C VAL A 68 -4.23 4.02 -1.20
N PRO A 69 -3.35 4.40 -2.14
CA PRO A 69 -1.96 4.67 -1.85
C PRO A 69 -1.81 6.01 -1.11
N PHE A 70 -1.05 6.02 -0.02
CA PHE A 70 -0.74 7.21 0.77
C PHE A 70 0.73 7.55 0.69
N SER A 71 1.03 8.82 0.40
CA SER A 71 2.40 9.33 0.45
C SER A 71 2.98 9.36 1.86
N HIS A 72 4.29 9.56 2.01
CA HIS A 72 4.97 9.83 3.30
C HIS A 72 4.30 10.91 4.19
N ARG A 73 3.56 11.86 3.61
CA ARG A 73 2.83 12.93 4.34
C ARG A 73 1.40 12.56 4.72
N GLY A 74 0.98 11.32 4.47
CA GLY A 74 -0.39 10.88 4.71
C GLY A 74 -1.41 11.49 3.77
N ARG A 75 -0.97 12.00 2.61
CA ARG A 75 -1.87 12.45 1.55
C ARG A 75 -2.20 11.30 0.60
N PRO A 76 -3.48 11.06 0.28
CA PRO A 76 -3.87 10.06 -0.70
C PRO A 76 -3.34 10.45 -2.09
N ILE A 77 -2.83 9.46 -2.81
CA ILE A 77 -2.37 9.59 -4.18
C ILE A 77 -3.53 9.22 -5.09
N THR A 78 -4.09 10.20 -5.79
CA THR A 78 -5.35 10.08 -6.52
C THR A 78 -5.19 9.91 -8.03
N SER A 79 -3.96 9.93 -8.55
CA SER A 79 -3.71 9.76 -9.98
C SER A 79 -2.45 8.95 -10.26
N ASP A 80 -2.46 8.23 -11.38
CA ASP A 80 -1.35 7.40 -11.83
C ASP A 80 -0.06 8.23 -12.03
N ALA A 81 -0.18 9.43 -12.60
CA ALA A 81 0.96 10.31 -12.83
C ALA A 81 1.65 10.75 -11.52
N VAL A 82 0.86 11.02 -10.47
CA VAL A 82 1.41 11.35 -9.14
C VAL A 82 2.04 10.10 -8.52
N TRP A 83 1.44 8.93 -8.70
CA TRP A 83 1.96 7.68 -8.15
C TRP A 83 3.28 7.26 -8.78
N ARG A 84 3.41 7.32 -10.11
CA ARG A 84 4.69 7.11 -10.81
C ARG A 84 5.76 8.10 -10.34
N SER A 85 5.38 9.36 -10.15
CA SER A 85 6.29 10.40 -9.65
C SER A 85 6.68 10.18 -8.18
N TYR A 86 5.84 9.54 -7.38
CA TYR A 86 6.19 9.09 -6.04
C TYR A 86 7.32 8.06 -6.10
N TYR A 87 7.12 6.95 -6.83
CA TYR A 87 8.11 5.89 -6.91
C TYR A 87 9.44 6.34 -7.51
N ARG A 88 9.43 7.17 -8.56
CA ARG A 88 10.67 7.74 -9.12
C ARG A 88 11.51 8.48 -8.06
N ARG A 89 10.86 9.19 -7.13
CA ARG A 89 11.57 9.89 -6.05
C ARG A 89 12.11 8.91 -5.02
N VAL A 90 11.30 7.94 -4.61
CA VAL A 90 11.71 6.89 -3.68
C VAL A 90 12.90 6.11 -4.23
N ASP A 91 12.85 5.64 -5.48
CA ASP A 91 13.93 4.93 -6.14
C ASP A 91 15.21 5.77 -6.20
N GLY A 92 15.07 7.07 -6.53
CA GLY A 92 16.19 8.03 -6.50
C GLY A 92 16.83 8.13 -5.12
N HIS A 93 16.03 8.24 -4.06
CA HIS A 93 16.53 8.27 -2.68
C HIS A 93 17.25 6.97 -2.29
N ARG A 94 16.70 5.80 -2.65
CA ARG A 94 17.37 4.50 -2.40
C ARG A 94 18.72 4.41 -3.13
N GLY A 95 18.78 4.90 -4.37
CA GLY A 95 20.00 4.97 -5.16
C GLY A 95 21.07 5.84 -4.51
N THR A 96 20.68 7.02 -4.01
CA THR A 96 21.60 7.92 -3.28
C THR A 96 22.09 7.29 -1.97
N SER A 97 21.20 6.74 -1.15
CA SER A 97 21.59 6.11 0.13
C SER A 97 22.57 4.95 -0.04
N ARG A 98 22.43 4.17 -1.12
CA ARG A 98 23.36 3.08 -1.44
C ARG A 98 24.71 3.59 -1.95
N GLY A 99 24.75 4.76 -2.60
CA GLY A 99 25.98 5.38 -3.11
C GLY A 99 26.79 6.16 -2.07
N SER A 100 26.16 6.58 -0.96
CA SER A 100 26.83 7.32 0.12
C SER A 100 27.57 6.45 1.15
N ALA A 101 27.61 5.14 0.95
CA ALA A 101 28.30 4.19 1.83
C ALA A 101 29.68 3.73 1.29
N ALA A 102 30.32 4.53 0.43
CA ALA A 102 31.60 4.23 -0.22
C ALA A 102 32.74 5.12 0.29
#